data_AF-A0A349MD65-F1
#
_entry.id   AF-A0A349MD65-F1
#
_cell.length_a   1.000
_cell.length_b   1.000
_cell.length_c   1.000
_cell.angle_alpha   90.00
_cell.angle_beta   90.00
_cell.angle_gamma   90.00
#
_symmetry.space_group_name_H-M   'P 1'
#
loop_
_entity.id
_entity.type
_entity.pdbx_description
1 polymer ?
#
loop_
_entity_poly.entity_id
_entity_poly.type
_entity_poly.pdbx_seq_one_letter_code
_entity_poly.pdbx_strand_id
1 'polypeptide(L)'
;VHIWIHDTLPSDPARFVADHVAFTRSQIAHFGTFPTQEYHFFYLFPDRDVRHGVEHEDSTVIALGPANRVQSEEGYLEIIGIASHELYHAWNVKRIRPIEWTPYDFTGPCPSELGYIAEGVTTYMGDLFLYKSGIVDLKGWCALMTSLLERHLNNPGRHNMSVAASSYDTWLDGYKMGVRGRKGSIYVEGAVLAFLCDARIMELTAGKASLSTAMRLLWERHGQPREGLTADMYWDTLAEVAGDRMDDLRNQHAEGTEDTWTPLVQAMSAQGISLSKRLDDAGTIRVLLHQEN
;
A
#
# COMPACT_ATOMS: atom_id res chain seq x y z
N VAL A 1 16.74 -14.41 -0.76
CA VAL A 1 15.81 -13.96 -1.82
C VAL A 1 15.97 -14.93 -2.98
N HIS A 2 14.88 -15.55 -3.42
CA HIS A 2 14.87 -16.41 -4.61
C HIS A 2 14.10 -15.67 -5.71
N ILE A 3 14.74 -15.46 -6.86
CA ILE A 3 14.17 -14.71 -7.98
C ILE A 3 14.15 -15.63 -9.20
N TRP A 4 12.97 -15.80 -9.79
CA TRP A 4 12.72 -16.64 -10.95
C TRP A 4 12.14 -15.75 -12.04
N ILE A 5 12.80 -15.67 -13.19
CA ILE A 5 12.35 -14.83 -14.30
C ILE A 5 12.15 -15.72 -15.52
N HIS A 6 10.99 -15.60 -16.16
CA HIS A 6 10.72 -16.23 -17.44
C HIS A 6 11.07 -15.28 -18.60
N ASP A 7 11.89 -15.77 -19.52
CA ASP A 7 12.31 -15.17 -20.79
C ASP A 7 13.11 -13.86 -20.73
N THR A 8 12.51 -12.76 -20.29
CA THR A 8 13.10 -11.41 -20.43
C THR A 8 13.73 -10.93 -19.14
N LEU A 9 15.04 -10.72 -19.12
CA LEU A 9 15.70 -10.13 -17.95
C LEU A 9 15.56 -8.60 -17.91
N PRO A 10 15.51 -7.99 -16.71
CA PRO A 10 15.77 -6.56 -16.54
C PRO A 10 17.10 -6.15 -17.17
N SER A 11 17.23 -4.87 -17.54
CA SER A 11 18.43 -4.32 -18.17
C SER A 11 19.69 -4.44 -17.29
N ASP A 12 19.52 -4.39 -15.96
CA ASP A 12 20.57 -4.65 -14.97
C ASP A 12 20.11 -5.75 -13.96
N PRO A 13 20.41 -7.03 -14.23
CA PRO A 13 20.06 -8.12 -13.33
C PRO A 13 20.75 -8.04 -11.96
N ALA A 14 21.95 -7.45 -11.88
CA ALA A 14 22.68 -7.35 -10.62
C ALA A 14 22.02 -6.33 -9.69
N ARG A 15 21.65 -5.16 -10.22
CA ARG A 15 20.84 -4.16 -9.51
C ARG A 15 19.50 -4.73 -9.10
N PHE A 16 18.83 -5.47 -9.99
CA PHE A 16 17.54 -6.10 -9.69
C PHE A 16 17.62 -7.01 -8.45
N VAL A 17 18.63 -7.88 -8.38
CA VAL A 17 18.88 -8.73 -7.20
C VAL A 17 19.23 -7.89 -5.96
N ALA A 18 20.09 -6.87 -6.11
CA ALA A 18 20.52 -6.03 -4.99
C ALA A 18 19.34 -5.26 -4.36
N ASP A 19 18.47 -4.69 -5.18
CA ASP A 19 17.29 -3.95 -4.73
C ASP A 19 16.29 -4.89 -4.03
N HIS A 20 16.09 -6.11 -4.54
CA HIS A 20 15.32 -7.13 -3.83
C HIS A 20 15.86 -7.47 -2.45
N VAL A 21 17.18 -7.64 -2.36
CA VAL A 21 17.84 -7.87 -1.07
C VAL A 21 17.65 -6.67 -0.14
N ALA A 22 17.75 -5.44 -0.66
CA ALA A 22 17.63 -4.22 0.11
C ALA A 22 16.23 -4.06 0.73
N PHE A 23 15.16 -4.09 -0.06
CA PHE A 23 13.81 -3.94 0.48
C PHE A 23 13.41 -5.14 1.35
N THR A 24 13.84 -6.37 0.99
CA THR A 24 13.54 -7.57 1.80
C THR A 24 14.15 -7.47 3.18
N ARG A 25 15.43 -7.09 3.26
CA ARG A 25 16.10 -6.91 4.56
C ARG A 25 15.48 -5.79 5.38
N SER A 26 15.11 -4.68 4.74
CA SER A 26 14.47 -3.55 5.41
C SER A 26 13.12 -3.95 6.03
N GLN A 27 12.26 -4.64 5.28
CA GLN A 27 10.97 -5.13 5.77
C GLN A 27 11.13 -6.18 6.87
N ILE A 28 12.05 -7.16 6.72
CA ILE A 28 12.31 -8.18 7.75
C ILE A 28 12.86 -7.55 9.04
N ALA A 29 13.81 -6.62 8.92
CA ALA A 29 14.38 -5.93 10.07
C ALA A 29 13.31 -5.14 10.83
N HIS A 30 12.35 -4.54 10.10
CA HIS A 30 11.25 -3.81 10.70
C HIS A 30 10.29 -4.72 11.50
N PHE A 31 9.87 -5.85 10.94
CA PHE A 31 8.95 -6.77 11.63
C PHE A 31 9.65 -7.70 12.64
N GLY A 32 10.98 -7.80 12.60
CA GLY A 32 11.81 -8.62 13.49
C GLY A 32 11.79 -10.13 13.17
N THR A 33 10.68 -10.67 12.69
CA THR A 33 10.56 -12.06 12.25
C THR A 33 9.85 -12.17 10.91
N PHE A 34 10.15 -13.23 10.16
CA PHE A 34 9.52 -13.53 8.88
C PHE A 34 8.66 -14.80 8.97
N PRO A 35 7.46 -14.85 8.35
CA PRO A 35 6.52 -15.96 8.52
C PRO A 35 6.92 -17.28 7.84
N THR A 36 7.99 -17.30 7.03
CA THR A 36 8.46 -18.47 6.29
C THR A 36 9.99 -18.57 6.34
N GLN A 37 10.56 -19.72 5.96
CA GLN A 37 12.02 -19.90 5.87
C GLN A 37 12.59 -19.37 4.55
N GLU A 38 11.85 -19.54 3.47
CA GLU A 38 12.21 -19.10 2.11
C GLU A 38 11.06 -18.29 1.51
N TYR A 39 11.40 -17.39 0.58
CA TYR A 39 10.42 -16.60 -0.18
C TYR A 39 10.84 -16.45 -1.64
N HIS A 40 9.90 -16.72 -2.54
CA HIS A 40 10.15 -16.83 -3.98
C HIS A 40 9.39 -15.77 -4.79
N PHE A 41 10.12 -14.97 -5.54
CA PHE A 41 9.56 -14.03 -6.52
C PHE A 41 9.56 -14.68 -7.90
N PHE A 42 8.38 -14.87 -8.49
CA PHE A 42 8.20 -15.37 -9.85
C PHE A 42 7.79 -14.24 -10.78
N TYR A 43 8.59 -13.98 -11.82
CA TYR A 43 8.39 -12.92 -12.78
C TYR A 43 8.02 -13.45 -14.16
N LEU A 44 6.95 -12.89 -14.71
CA LEU A 44 6.45 -13.14 -16.05
C LEU A 44 6.44 -11.82 -16.84
N PHE A 45 7.15 -11.78 -17.96
CA PHE A 45 7.21 -10.58 -18.80
C PHE A 45 6.69 -10.88 -20.21
N PRO A 46 5.35 -10.94 -20.41
CA PRO A 46 4.78 -11.26 -21.70
C PRO A 46 4.80 -10.08 -22.67
N ASP A 47 4.75 -10.35 -23.98
CA ASP A 47 4.68 -9.34 -25.05
C ASP A 47 3.30 -8.68 -25.22
N ARG A 48 2.51 -8.62 -24.15
CA ARG A 48 1.19 -7.96 -24.11
C ARG A 48 1.07 -7.08 -22.88
N ASP A 49 0.19 -6.10 -22.93
CA ASP A 49 -0.10 -5.27 -21.76
C ASP A 49 -0.63 -6.12 -20.60
N VAL A 50 0.09 -6.08 -19.48
CA VAL A 50 -0.31 -6.66 -18.20
C VAL A 50 0.42 -5.95 -17.08
N ARG A 51 -0.25 -5.78 -15.96
CA ARG A 51 0.34 -5.27 -14.73
C ARG A 51 -0.39 -5.92 -13.56
N HIS A 52 0.24 -6.89 -12.92
CA HIS A 52 -0.39 -7.64 -11.84
C HIS A 52 0.65 -8.23 -10.90
N GLY A 53 0.31 -8.31 -9.61
CA GLY A 53 1.00 -9.10 -8.61
C GLY A 53 -0.04 -9.90 -7.84
N VAL A 54 0.33 -11.10 -7.41
CA VAL A 54 -0.49 -11.96 -6.56
C VAL A 54 0.36 -12.52 -5.44
N GLU A 55 -0.11 -12.34 -4.23
CA GLU A 55 0.57 -12.67 -2.99
C GLU A 55 0.21 -14.08 -2.49
N HIS A 56 1.22 -14.90 -2.21
CA HIS A 56 1.10 -16.22 -1.61
C HIS A 56 1.82 -16.27 -0.26
N GLU A 57 1.64 -17.37 0.49
CA GLU A 57 2.21 -17.47 1.84
C GLU A 57 3.74 -17.39 1.89
N ASP A 58 4.41 -17.94 0.86
CA ASP A 58 5.87 -18.08 0.74
C ASP A 58 6.41 -17.63 -0.63
N SER A 59 5.57 -16.97 -1.42
CA SER A 59 5.93 -16.57 -2.78
C SER A 59 5.03 -15.46 -3.31
N THR A 60 5.38 -14.93 -4.47
CA THR A 60 4.53 -14.04 -5.27
C THR A 60 4.74 -14.31 -6.75
N VAL A 61 3.68 -14.13 -7.53
CA VAL A 61 3.74 -14.14 -9.00
C VAL A 61 3.45 -12.74 -9.50
N ILE A 62 4.40 -12.15 -10.23
CA ILE A 62 4.33 -10.79 -10.74
C ILE A 62 4.43 -10.82 -12.26
N ALA A 63 3.48 -10.16 -12.92
CA ALA A 63 3.44 -10.01 -14.37
C ALA A 63 3.48 -8.53 -14.77
N LEU A 64 4.44 -8.17 -15.63
CA LEU A 64 4.55 -6.84 -16.22
C LEU A 64 4.80 -6.95 -17.72
N GLY A 65 3.98 -6.28 -18.51
CA GLY A 65 4.10 -6.25 -19.96
C GLY A 65 3.81 -4.87 -20.54
N PRO A 66 4.24 -4.63 -21.80
CA PRO A 66 4.97 -5.55 -22.66
C PRO A 66 6.38 -5.85 -22.14
N ALA A 67 6.99 -6.96 -22.56
CA ALA A 67 8.21 -7.49 -21.96
C ALA A 67 9.35 -6.47 -21.89
N ASN A 68 9.52 -5.64 -22.92
CA ASN A 68 10.54 -4.60 -22.98
C ASN A 68 10.33 -3.46 -21.96
N ARG A 69 9.16 -3.34 -21.32
CA ARG A 69 8.89 -2.34 -20.27
C ARG A 69 9.88 -2.48 -19.11
N VAL A 70 10.24 -3.72 -18.74
CA VAL A 70 11.21 -3.97 -17.64
C VAL A 70 12.64 -3.50 -17.97
N GLN A 71 12.91 -3.13 -19.22
CA GLN A 71 14.22 -2.64 -19.65
C GLN A 71 14.36 -1.12 -19.48
N SER A 72 13.26 -0.38 -19.29
CA SER A 72 13.30 1.06 -18.98
C SER A 72 13.42 1.30 -17.48
N GLU A 73 13.96 2.46 -17.08
CA GLU A 73 14.04 2.82 -15.65
C GLU A 73 12.66 2.94 -15.01
N GLU A 74 11.66 3.46 -15.76
CA GLU A 74 10.28 3.57 -15.28
C GLU A 74 9.67 2.19 -15.02
N GLY A 75 9.78 1.26 -15.97
CA GLY A 75 9.26 -0.09 -15.80
C GLY A 75 10.05 -0.91 -14.78
N TYR A 76 11.36 -0.64 -14.64
CA TYR A 76 12.20 -1.20 -13.58
C TYR A 76 11.71 -0.77 -12.18
N LEU A 77 11.51 0.53 -11.96
CA LEU A 77 11.03 1.03 -10.67
C LEU A 77 9.60 0.56 -10.38
N GLU A 78 8.75 0.45 -11.40
CA GLU A 78 7.42 -0.11 -11.27
C GLU A 78 7.44 -1.57 -10.81
N ILE A 79 8.28 -2.43 -11.41
CA ILE A 79 8.36 -3.83 -11.01
C ILE A 79 8.94 -3.97 -9.59
N ILE A 80 9.90 -3.14 -9.20
CA ILE A 80 10.46 -3.10 -7.85
C ILE A 80 9.40 -2.65 -6.83
N GLY A 81 8.57 -1.66 -7.18
CA GLY A 81 7.46 -1.24 -6.32
C GLY A 81 6.41 -2.32 -6.13
N ILE A 82 6.03 -3.02 -7.21
CA ILE A 82 5.14 -4.19 -7.09
C ILE A 82 5.78 -5.26 -6.20
N ALA A 83 7.06 -5.60 -6.41
CA ALA A 83 7.75 -6.60 -5.60
C ALA A 83 7.80 -6.26 -4.10
N SER A 84 8.01 -4.99 -3.76
CA SER A 84 7.99 -4.51 -2.37
C SER A 84 6.60 -4.63 -1.74
N HIS A 85 5.54 -4.28 -2.50
CA HIS A 85 4.14 -4.46 -2.11
C HIS A 85 3.81 -5.94 -1.86
N GLU A 86 4.13 -6.81 -2.82
CA GLU A 86 3.86 -8.25 -2.72
C GLU A 86 4.63 -8.92 -1.58
N LEU A 87 5.86 -8.49 -1.29
CA LEU A 87 6.58 -9.00 -0.12
C LEU A 87 5.92 -8.55 1.18
N TYR A 88 5.46 -7.30 1.26
CA TYR A 88 4.80 -6.79 2.46
C TYR A 88 3.54 -7.60 2.80
N HIS A 89 2.89 -8.17 1.77
CA HIS A 89 1.78 -9.07 1.96
C HIS A 89 2.11 -10.37 2.72
N ALA A 90 3.39 -10.79 2.78
CA ALA A 90 3.78 -11.94 3.60
C ALA A 90 3.36 -11.75 5.06
N TRP A 91 3.45 -10.51 5.57
CA TRP A 91 2.89 -10.14 6.87
C TRP A 91 1.42 -9.71 6.76
N ASN A 92 1.11 -8.74 5.90
CA ASN A 92 -0.23 -8.16 5.80
C ASN A 92 -1.10 -8.92 4.80
N VAL A 93 -2.33 -9.31 5.15
CA VAL A 93 -3.20 -10.23 4.37
C VAL A 93 -2.80 -11.69 4.45
N LYS A 94 -1.53 -12.10 4.27
CA LYS A 94 -1.19 -13.53 4.43
C LYS A 94 -1.16 -13.98 5.88
N ARG A 95 -0.97 -13.06 6.84
CA ARG A 95 -0.98 -13.34 8.29
C ARG A 95 -1.88 -12.39 9.08
N ILE A 96 -1.64 -11.07 9.00
CA ILE A 96 -2.53 -10.04 9.53
C ILE A 96 -3.73 -9.95 8.58
N ARG A 97 -4.74 -10.77 8.82
CA ARG A 97 -5.79 -11.04 7.85
C ARG A 97 -7.16 -10.79 8.47
N PRO A 98 -8.10 -10.15 7.74
CA PRO A 98 -9.49 -10.04 8.18
C PRO A 98 -10.08 -11.35 8.69
N ILE A 99 -10.96 -11.25 9.69
CA ILE A 99 -11.62 -12.40 10.29
C ILE A 99 -12.49 -13.16 9.29
N GLU A 100 -13.06 -12.48 8.30
CA GLU A 100 -13.87 -13.11 7.24
C GLU A 100 -13.05 -14.05 6.34
N TRP A 101 -11.73 -13.94 6.36
CA TRP A 101 -10.80 -14.73 5.55
C TRP A 101 -9.95 -15.71 6.38
N THR A 102 -10.27 -15.87 7.67
CA THR A 102 -9.46 -16.63 8.65
C THR A 102 -10.29 -17.69 9.40
N PRO A 103 -10.24 -18.98 9.00
CA PRO A 103 -9.59 -19.52 7.80
C PRO A 103 -10.36 -19.16 6.52
N TYR A 104 -9.75 -19.40 5.35
CA TYR A 104 -10.49 -19.26 4.09
C TYR A 104 -11.60 -20.32 4.00
N ASP A 105 -12.82 -19.86 3.74
CA ASP A 105 -13.94 -20.70 3.29
C ASP A 105 -14.25 -20.36 1.83
N PHE A 106 -13.91 -21.27 0.93
CA PHE A 106 -14.13 -21.11 -0.51
C PHE A 106 -15.52 -21.59 -0.98
N THR A 107 -16.39 -22.03 -0.07
CA THR A 107 -17.72 -22.54 -0.43
C THR A 107 -18.76 -21.44 -0.62
N GLY A 108 -18.47 -20.20 -0.20
CA GLY A 108 -19.40 -19.09 -0.30
C GLY A 108 -18.72 -17.71 -0.37
N PRO A 109 -19.54 -16.63 -0.41
CA PRO A 109 -19.06 -15.26 -0.33
C PRO A 109 -18.32 -14.96 0.98
N CYS A 110 -17.20 -14.25 0.90
CA CYS A 110 -16.46 -13.75 2.06
C CYS A 110 -16.06 -12.27 1.88
N PRO A 111 -17.01 -11.36 1.64
CA PRO A 111 -16.70 -9.94 1.53
C PRO A 111 -16.19 -9.40 2.88
N SER A 112 -15.26 -8.45 2.83
CA SER A 112 -14.75 -7.76 4.02
C SER A 112 -14.67 -6.27 3.73
N GLU A 113 -14.86 -5.44 4.76
CA GLU A 113 -14.69 -3.99 4.69
C GLU A 113 -13.23 -3.56 4.95
N LEU A 114 -12.35 -4.51 5.27
CA LEU A 114 -10.96 -4.24 5.67
C LEU A 114 -9.97 -4.20 4.49
N GLY A 115 -10.45 -4.10 3.25
CA GLY A 115 -9.61 -4.03 2.05
C GLY A 115 -8.66 -2.84 2.04
N TYR A 116 -9.02 -1.72 2.67
CA TYR A 116 -8.13 -0.58 2.82
C TYR A 116 -6.92 -0.86 3.75
N ILE A 117 -7.07 -1.82 4.68
CA ILE A 117 -5.96 -2.34 5.49
C ILE A 117 -5.18 -3.35 4.66
N ALA A 118 -5.89 -4.27 4.00
CA ALA A 118 -5.28 -5.33 3.21
C ALA A 118 -4.39 -4.77 2.09
N GLU A 119 -4.88 -3.79 1.35
CA GLU A 119 -4.27 -3.28 0.12
C GLU A 119 -3.75 -1.86 0.25
N GLY A 120 -4.47 -1.00 0.96
CA GLY A 120 -4.09 0.40 1.14
C GLY A 120 -2.84 0.56 2.02
N VAL A 121 -2.83 -0.08 3.20
CA VAL A 121 -1.63 -0.09 4.06
C VAL A 121 -0.46 -0.75 3.33
N THR A 122 -0.69 -1.85 2.62
CA THR A 122 0.36 -2.55 1.84
C THR A 122 0.92 -1.65 0.73
N THR A 123 0.07 -0.93 0.02
CA THR A 123 0.49 0.03 -1.02
C THR A 123 1.37 1.13 -0.43
N TYR A 124 0.91 1.77 0.65
CA TYR A 124 1.67 2.85 1.31
C TYR A 124 3.01 2.35 1.88
N MET A 125 2.97 1.23 2.60
CA MET A 125 4.15 0.67 3.27
C MET A 125 5.14 0.09 2.26
N GLY A 126 4.67 -0.56 1.20
CA GLY A 126 5.50 -1.06 0.11
C GLY A 126 6.35 0.04 -0.51
N ASP A 127 5.73 1.18 -0.85
CA ASP A 127 6.42 2.38 -1.37
C ASP A 127 7.34 3.00 -0.32
N LEU A 128 6.90 3.12 0.94
CA LEU A 128 7.73 3.65 2.04
C LEU A 128 9.00 2.80 2.26
N PHE A 129 8.91 1.48 2.08
CA PHE A 129 10.07 0.60 2.24
C PHE A 129 11.10 0.74 1.12
N LEU A 130 10.72 1.18 -0.08
CA LEU A 130 11.70 1.54 -1.12
C LEU A 130 12.56 2.72 -0.70
N TYR A 131 11.94 3.71 -0.04
CA TYR A 131 12.66 4.85 0.55
C TYR A 131 13.53 4.41 1.74
N LYS A 132 12.96 3.63 2.67
CA LYS A 132 13.69 3.12 3.85
C LYS A 132 14.86 2.19 3.48
N SER A 133 14.81 1.51 2.33
CA SER A 133 15.90 0.69 1.83
C SER A 133 16.90 1.45 0.94
N GLY A 134 16.68 2.75 0.69
CA GLY A 134 17.55 3.58 -0.14
C GLY A 134 17.48 3.31 -1.64
N ILE A 135 16.45 2.59 -2.11
CA ILE A 135 16.23 2.34 -3.55
C ILE A 135 15.77 3.62 -4.24
N VAL A 136 14.92 4.40 -3.54
CA VAL A 136 14.55 5.75 -3.94
C VAL A 136 14.98 6.74 -2.88
N ASP A 137 15.35 7.93 -3.30
CA ASP A 137 15.58 9.07 -2.39
C ASP A 137 14.25 9.77 -2.07
N LEU A 138 14.32 10.87 -1.32
CA LEU A 138 13.12 11.65 -0.96
C LEU A 138 12.40 12.19 -2.21
N LYS A 139 13.14 12.56 -3.27
CA LYS A 139 12.55 13.01 -4.53
C LYS A 139 11.77 11.87 -5.20
N GLY A 140 12.33 10.67 -5.23
CA GLY A 140 11.65 9.48 -5.74
C GLY A 140 10.42 9.10 -4.91
N TRP A 141 10.50 9.19 -3.58
CA TRP A 141 9.33 8.98 -2.71
C TRP A 141 8.24 10.02 -2.96
N CYS A 142 8.60 11.30 -3.10
CA CYS A 142 7.64 12.35 -3.49
C CYS A 142 7.02 12.10 -4.87
N ALA A 143 7.75 11.50 -5.82
CA ALA A 143 7.19 11.12 -7.12
C ALA A 143 6.12 10.02 -6.98
N LEU A 144 6.39 8.98 -6.16
CA LEU A 144 5.41 7.92 -5.84
C LEU A 144 4.14 8.51 -5.19
N MET A 145 4.32 9.39 -4.20
CA MET A 145 3.20 10.09 -3.54
C MET A 145 2.44 11.00 -4.50
N THR A 146 3.13 11.69 -5.42
CA THR A 146 2.47 12.51 -6.45
C THR A 146 1.56 11.65 -7.32
N SER A 147 2.06 10.51 -7.83
CA SER A 147 1.26 9.57 -8.63
C SER A 147 0.08 8.98 -7.85
N LEU A 148 0.26 8.69 -6.56
CA LEU A 148 -0.83 8.26 -5.67
C LEU A 148 -1.90 9.34 -5.53
N LEU A 149 -1.50 10.56 -5.19
CA LEU A 149 -2.40 11.68 -4.94
C LEU A 149 -3.12 12.17 -6.21
N GLU A 150 -2.48 12.12 -7.38
CA GLU A 150 -3.17 12.43 -8.63
C GLU A 150 -4.27 11.41 -8.94
N ARG A 151 -4.02 10.10 -8.71
CA ARG A 151 -5.07 9.08 -8.86
C ARG A 151 -6.21 9.31 -7.86
N HIS A 152 -5.89 9.64 -6.62
CA HIS A 152 -6.86 9.94 -5.57
C HIS A 152 -7.73 11.15 -5.93
N LEU A 153 -7.12 12.29 -6.22
CA LEU A 153 -7.83 13.55 -6.43
C LEU A 153 -8.68 13.55 -7.70
N ASN A 154 -8.28 12.78 -8.72
CA ASN A 154 -9.03 12.63 -9.96
C ASN A 154 -10.05 11.47 -9.94
N ASN A 155 -10.20 10.76 -8.82
CA ASN A 155 -11.29 9.80 -8.64
C ASN A 155 -12.48 10.43 -7.90
N PRO A 156 -13.60 10.76 -8.57
CA PRO A 156 -14.77 11.31 -7.89
C PRO A 156 -15.47 10.27 -6.99
N GLY A 157 -15.18 8.98 -7.14
CA GLY A 157 -15.77 7.91 -6.32
C GLY A 157 -15.47 8.03 -4.83
N ARG A 158 -14.37 8.70 -4.46
CA ARG A 158 -14.02 8.98 -3.06
C ARG A 158 -15.05 9.81 -2.29
N HIS A 159 -15.91 10.53 -3.00
CA HIS A 159 -17.00 11.34 -2.42
C HIS A 159 -18.35 10.61 -2.38
N ASN A 160 -18.43 9.43 -3.00
CA ASN A 160 -19.69 8.70 -3.19
C ASN A 160 -19.78 7.44 -2.33
N MET A 161 -18.66 6.79 -2.05
CA MET A 161 -18.60 5.57 -1.25
C MET A 161 -17.31 5.56 -0.43
N SER A 162 -17.43 5.21 0.85
CA SER A 162 -16.28 5.10 1.74
C SER A 162 -15.34 4.00 1.28
N VAL A 163 -14.08 4.05 1.68
CA VAL A 163 -13.11 3.02 1.28
C VAL A 163 -13.43 1.67 1.92
N ALA A 164 -14.02 1.66 3.13
CA ALA A 164 -14.52 0.45 3.78
C ALA A 164 -15.65 -0.22 2.97
N ALA A 165 -16.68 0.55 2.57
CA ALA A 165 -17.75 0.02 1.73
C ALA A 165 -17.25 -0.36 0.32
N SER A 166 -16.29 0.41 -0.23
CA SER A 166 -15.66 0.09 -1.52
C SER A 166 -14.93 -1.26 -1.49
N SER A 167 -14.40 -1.66 -0.33
CA SER A 167 -13.80 -2.98 -0.12
C SER A 167 -14.82 -4.09 -0.25
N TYR A 168 -15.96 -3.98 0.44
CA TYR A 168 -17.04 -4.95 0.34
C TYR A 168 -17.48 -5.12 -1.13
N ASP A 169 -17.65 -4.00 -1.82
CA ASP A 169 -18.06 -3.97 -3.23
C ASP A 169 -17.03 -4.48 -4.22
N THR A 170 -15.76 -4.57 -3.82
CA THR A 170 -14.72 -5.19 -4.66
C THR A 170 -14.98 -6.68 -4.85
N TRP A 171 -15.56 -7.35 -3.85
CA TRP A 171 -16.02 -8.73 -4.00
C TRP A 171 -17.19 -8.84 -5.01
N LEU A 172 -18.11 -7.88 -5.01
CA LEU A 172 -19.29 -7.89 -5.90
C LEU A 172 -18.94 -7.60 -7.37
N ASP A 173 -18.07 -6.63 -7.62
CA ASP A 173 -17.69 -6.25 -8.98
C ASP A 173 -16.77 -7.28 -9.65
N GLY A 174 -15.98 -8.01 -8.84
CA GLY A 174 -14.88 -8.84 -9.33
C GLY A 174 -13.86 -8.00 -10.12
N TYR A 175 -13.25 -8.60 -11.15
CA TYR A 175 -12.23 -7.93 -11.98
C TYR A 175 -12.81 -7.07 -13.13
N LYS A 176 -14.12 -6.79 -13.14
CA LYS A 176 -14.74 -5.97 -14.18
C LYS A 176 -14.75 -4.50 -13.76
N MET A 177 -14.57 -3.60 -14.73
CA MET A 177 -14.76 -2.18 -14.46
C MET A 177 -16.22 -1.93 -14.06
N GLY A 178 -16.42 -1.41 -12.85
CA GLY A 178 -17.70 -0.95 -12.36
C GLY A 178 -18.11 0.40 -12.97
N VAL A 179 -19.23 0.94 -12.49
CA VAL A 179 -19.71 2.28 -12.89
C VAL A 179 -18.69 3.35 -12.51
N ARG A 180 -18.31 4.19 -13.48
CA ARG A 180 -17.32 5.26 -13.28
C ARG A 180 -17.74 6.19 -12.14
N GLY A 181 -16.82 6.44 -11.22
CA GLY A 181 -17.04 7.35 -10.08
C GLY A 181 -17.99 6.80 -9.01
N ARG A 182 -18.35 5.52 -9.03
CA ARG A 182 -19.23 4.91 -8.01
C ARG A 182 -18.50 4.68 -6.68
N LYS A 183 -17.24 4.23 -6.74
CA LYS A 183 -16.46 3.82 -5.56
C LYS A 183 -15.00 4.26 -5.61
N GLY A 184 -14.35 4.26 -4.46
CA GLY A 184 -12.90 4.43 -4.33
C GLY A 184 -12.14 3.14 -4.68
N SER A 185 -10.83 3.25 -4.80
CA SER A 185 -9.88 2.12 -4.84
C SER A 185 -9.39 1.80 -3.43
N ILE A 186 -9.51 0.54 -3.01
CA ILE A 186 -8.95 0.08 -1.73
C ILE A 186 -7.42 0.25 -1.66
N TYR A 187 -6.75 0.35 -2.80
CA TYR A 187 -5.32 0.63 -2.89
C TYR A 187 -5.03 2.13 -2.71
N VAL A 188 -5.72 3.00 -3.48
CA VAL A 188 -5.37 4.43 -3.55
C VAL A 188 -5.91 5.17 -2.33
N GLU A 189 -7.22 5.10 -2.09
CA GLU A 189 -7.88 5.74 -0.96
C GLU A 189 -7.43 5.10 0.35
N GLY A 190 -7.16 3.79 0.34
CA GLY A 190 -6.58 3.10 1.48
C GLY A 190 -5.14 3.55 1.79
N ALA A 191 -4.28 3.76 0.80
CA ALA A 191 -2.93 4.27 1.01
C ALA A 191 -2.93 5.74 1.46
N VAL A 192 -3.86 6.55 0.96
CA VAL A 192 -4.08 7.92 1.46
C VAL A 192 -4.47 7.91 2.94
N LEU A 193 -5.41 7.04 3.33
CA LEU A 193 -5.80 6.88 4.72
C LEU A 193 -4.64 6.36 5.59
N ALA A 194 -3.87 5.40 5.08
CA ALA A 194 -2.68 4.89 5.76
C ALA A 194 -1.64 6.00 6.01
N PHE A 195 -1.38 6.85 5.01
CA PHE A 195 -0.50 8.01 5.17
C PHE A 195 -1.01 9.00 6.21
N LEU A 196 -2.32 9.31 6.22
CA LEU A 196 -2.90 10.20 7.25
C LEU A 196 -2.74 9.63 8.66
N CYS A 197 -2.94 8.31 8.82
CA CYS A 197 -2.72 7.64 10.10
C CYS A 197 -1.24 7.66 10.51
N ASP A 198 -0.32 7.39 9.59
CA ASP A 198 1.13 7.43 9.85
C ASP A 198 1.58 8.83 10.30
N ALA A 199 1.16 9.87 9.57
CA ALA A 199 1.45 11.26 9.90
C ALA A 199 0.89 11.68 11.26
N ARG A 200 -0.37 11.30 11.58
CA ARG A 200 -0.99 11.60 12.88
C ARG A 200 -0.26 10.91 14.03
N ILE A 201 0.13 9.64 13.87
CA ILE A 201 0.92 8.93 14.89
C ILE A 201 2.27 9.62 15.09
N MET A 202 2.95 10.00 14.01
CA MET A 202 4.24 10.70 14.09
C MET A 202 4.09 12.06 14.79
N GLU A 203 3.03 12.82 14.51
CA GLU A 203 2.76 14.10 15.17
C GLU A 203 2.54 13.92 16.68
N LEU A 204 1.61 13.04 17.07
CA LEU A 204 1.24 12.80 18.48
C LEU A 204 2.41 12.24 19.30
N THR A 205 3.30 11.50 18.66
CA THR A 205 4.45 10.86 19.33
C THR A 205 5.76 11.61 19.16
N ALA A 206 5.75 12.80 18.52
CA ALA A 206 6.94 13.56 18.16
C ALA A 206 8.00 12.72 17.42
N GLY A 207 7.53 11.91 16.45
CA GLY A 207 8.33 11.05 15.58
C GLY A 207 8.83 9.75 16.23
N LYS A 208 8.43 9.44 17.47
CA LYS A 208 8.89 8.23 18.18
C LYS A 208 8.21 6.96 17.70
N ALA A 209 7.01 7.06 17.14
CA ALA A 209 6.29 5.94 16.55
C ALA A 209 5.61 6.37 15.24
N SER A 210 5.10 5.38 14.51
CA SER A 210 4.43 5.57 13.22
C SER A 210 3.46 4.39 12.96
N LEU A 211 2.71 4.41 11.86
CA LEU A 211 1.91 3.27 11.39
C LEU A 211 2.75 1.99 11.28
N SER A 212 4.03 2.11 10.91
CA SER A 212 4.94 0.96 10.86
C SER A 212 5.06 0.30 12.25
N THR A 213 5.04 1.07 13.33
CA THR A 213 5.07 0.54 14.71
C THR A 213 3.79 -0.23 15.03
N ALA A 214 2.62 0.32 14.65
CA ALA A 214 1.34 -0.35 14.84
C ALA A 214 1.25 -1.66 14.05
N MET A 215 1.72 -1.68 12.80
CA MET A 215 1.74 -2.90 11.99
C MET A 215 2.63 -3.99 12.58
N ARG A 216 3.74 -3.63 13.24
CA ARG A 216 4.56 -4.60 13.99
C ARG A 216 3.82 -5.18 15.19
N LEU A 217 3.06 -4.37 15.93
CA LEU A 217 2.23 -4.88 17.04
C LEU A 217 1.11 -5.80 16.55
N LEU A 218 0.45 -5.45 15.44
CA LEU A 218 -0.56 -6.31 14.82
C LEU A 218 0.05 -7.64 14.33
N TRP A 219 1.26 -7.60 13.80
CA TRP A 219 2.01 -8.81 13.44
C TRP A 219 2.25 -9.70 14.67
N GLU A 220 2.80 -9.14 15.74
CA GLU A 220 3.11 -9.89 16.97
C GLU A 220 1.86 -10.46 17.65
N ARG A 221 0.76 -9.69 17.70
CA ARG A 221 -0.45 -10.05 18.44
C ARG A 221 -1.43 -10.91 17.66
N HIS A 222 -1.55 -10.72 16.35
CA HIS A 222 -2.59 -11.36 15.54
C HIS A 222 -2.02 -12.11 14.34
N GLY A 223 -1.00 -11.56 13.68
CA GLY A 223 -0.36 -12.22 12.54
C GLY A 223 0.38 -13.51 12.90
N GLN A 224 1.22 -13.50 13.94
CA GLN A 224 1.97 -14.67 14.41
C GLN A 224 1.05 -15.77 14.95
N PRO A 225 0.02 -15.48 15.79
CA PRO A 225 -0.91 -16.49 16.27
C PRO A 225 -1.94 -16.95 15.22
N ARG A 226 -2.00 -16.29 14.05
CA ARG A 226 -3.04 -16.48 13.02
C ARG A 226 -4.45 -16.20 13.53
N GLU A 227 -4.62 -15.10 14.26
CA GLU A 227 -5.92 -14.59 14.69
C GLU A 227 -6.51 -13.66 13.63
N GLY A 228 -7.81 -13.81 13.35
CA GLY A 228 -8.53 -12.96 12.41
C GLY A 228 -8.66 -11.52 12.93
N LEU A 229 -8.30 -10.55 12.11
CA LEU A 229 -8.33 -9.13 12.40
C LEU A 229 -9.75 -8.56 12.22
N THR A 230 -10.21 -7.76 13.18
CA THR A 230 -11.39 -6.90 13.05
C THR A 230 -11.00 -5.43 12.87
N ALA A 231 -11.93 -4.58 12.42
CA ALA A 231 -11.72 -3.13 12.32
C ALA A 231 -11.27 -2.54 13.66
N ASP A 232 -11.95 -2.91 14.75
CA ASP A 232 -11.68 -2.38 16.09
C ASP A 232 -10.26 -2.75 16.56
N MET A 233 -9.81 -3.99 16.32
CA MET A 233 -8.44 -4.42 16.66
C MET A 233 -7.38 -3.56 15.93
N TYR A 234 -7.61 -3.22 14.67
CA TYR A 234 -6.73 -2.34 13.91
C TYR A 234 -6.71 -0.92 14.50
N TRP A 235 -7.88 -0.30 14.65
CA TRP A 235 -7.99 1.09 15.12
C TRP A 235 -7.55 1.26 16.58
N ASP A 236 -7.82 0.28 17.45
CA ASP A 236 -7.38 0.30 18.84
C ASP A 236 -5.86 0.13 18.95
N THR A 237 -5.24 -0.70 18.11
CA THR A 237 -3.77 -0.80 18.06
C THR A 237 -3.13 0.50 17.58
N LEU A 238 -3.74 1.14 16.59
CA LEU A 238 -3.34 2.45 16.10
C LEU A 238 -3.43 3.52 17.21
N ALA A 239 -4.53 3.52 17.97
CA ALA A 239 -4.74 4.43 19.09
C ALA A 239 -3.76 4.18 20.24
N GLU A 240 -3.45 2.92 20.56
CA GLU A 240 -2.43 2.56 21.56
C GLU A 240 -1.07 3.15 21.20
N VAL A 241 -0.66 3.02 19.93
CA VAL A 241 0.63 3.55 19.45
C VAL A 241 0.64 5.08 19.43
N ALA A 242 -0.46 5.71 19.02
CA ALA A 242 -0.60 7.16 18.99
C ALA A 242 -0.64 7.78 20.39
N GLY A 243 -1.15 7.04 21.39
CA GLY A 243 -1.50 7.56 22.70
C GLY A 243 -2.83 8.33 22.73
N ASP A 244 -3.59 8.33 21.64
CA ASP A 244 -4.91 8.95 21.52
C ASP A 244 -5.77 8.23 20.47
N ARG A 245 -7.10 8.35 20.57
CA ARG A 245 -8.02 7.76 19.60
C ARG A 245 -8.00 8.52 18.28
N MET A 246 -8.07 7.78 17.17
CA MET A 246 -8.15 8.33 15.81
C MET A 246 -9.53 8.10 15.19
N ASP A 247 -10.57 8.25 16.01
CA ASP A 247 -11.97 8.06 15.61
C ASP A 247 -12.39 9.04 14.50
N ASP A 248 -11.77 10.23 14.46
CA ASP A 248 -11.96 11.20 13.39
C ASP A 248 -11.56 10.60 12.03
N LEU A 249 -10.34 10.06 11.93
CA LEU A 249 -9.86 9.43 10.69
C LEU A 249 -10.68 8.20 10.30
N ARG A 250 -11.07 7.38 11.27
CA ARG A 250 -11.95 6.22 11.04
C ARG A 250 -13.30 6.66 10.46
N ASN A 251 -14.02 7.50 11.19
CA ASN A 251 -15.40 7.87 10.86
C ASN A 251 -15.47 8.72 9.59
N GLN A 252 -14.52 9.63 9.38
CA GLN A 252 -14.57 10.58 8.26
C GLN A 252 -14.00 10.00 6.97
N HIS A 253 -12.98 9.13 7.04
CA HIS A 253 -12.20 8.75 5.87
C HIS A 253 -12.11 7.23 5.62
N ALA A 254 -12.32 6.39 6.63
CA ALA A 254 -12.43 4.94 6.43
C ALA A 254 -13.88 4.53 6.12
N GLU A 255 -14.79 4.95 7.00
CA GLU A 255 -16.22 4.63 6.96
C GLU A 255 -17.06 5.75 6.33
N GLY A 256 -16.49 6.96 6.27
CA GLY A 256 -17.08 8.15 5.64
C GLY A 256 -16.44 8.50 4.28
N THR A 257 -16.92 9.61 3.70
CA THR A 257 -16.49 10.13 2.40
C THR A 257 -16.05 11.60 2.48
N GLU A 258 -15.65 12.06 3.67
CA GLU A 258 -15.21 13.44 3.85
C GLU A 258 -13.94 13.71 3.05
N ASP A 259 -13.83 14.92 2.49
CA ASP A 259 -12.71 15.28 1.63
C ASP A 259 -11.39 15.30 2.41
N THR A 260 -10.40 14.55 1.92
CA THR A 260 -9.10 14.41 2.57
C THR A 260 -8.09 15.51 2.19
N TRP A 261 -8.45 16.51 1.37
CA TRP A 261 -7.45 17.48 0.87
C TRP A 261 -6.84 18.31 2.00
N THR A 262 -7.66 18.86 2.89
CA THR A 262 -7.17 19.66 4.02
C THR A 262 -6.30 18.81 4.98
N PRO A 263 -6.75 17.61 5.44
CA PRO A 263 -5.91 16.71 6.22
C PRO A 263 -4.59 16.34 5.51
N LEU A 264 -4.60 16.12 4.20
CA LEU A 264 -3.40 15.78 3.44
C LEU A 264 -2.38 16.92 3.43
N VAL A 265 -2.84 18.17 3.23
CA VAL A 265 -1.95 19.34 3.26
C VAL A 265 -1.31 19.50 4.63
N GLN A 266 -2.09 19.33 5.70
CA GLN A 266 -1.58 19.38 7.07
C GLN A 266 -0.59 18.26 7.37
N ALA A 267 -0.92 17.02 6.99
CA ALA A 267 -0.06 15.86 7.16
C ALA A 267 1.28 16.01 6.43
N MET A 268 1.28 16.47 5.18
CA MET A 268 2.50 16.72 4.41
C MET A 268 3.35 17.84 5.03
N SER A 269 2.72 18.95 5.44
CA SER A 269 3.43 20.08 6.06
C SER A 269 4.06 19.67 7.40
N ALA A 270 3.41 18.83 8.19
CA ALA A 270 4.00 18.26 9.42
C ALA A 270 5.25 17.40 9.15
N GLN A 271 5.42 16.89 7.92
CA GLN A 271 6.62 16.18 7.47
C GLN A 271 7.64 17.10 6.76
N GLY A 272 7.43 18.43 6.77
CA GLY A 272 8.28 19.39 6.08
C GLY A 272 8.14 19.36 4.56
N ILE A 273 6.97 18.95 4.05
CA ILE A 273 6.68 18.89 2.62
C ILE A 273 5.44 19.75 2.34
N SER A 274 5.60 20.77 1.50
CA SER A 274 4.50 21.57 1.00
C SER A 274 3.73 20.78 -0.07
N LEU A 275 2.42 20.66 0.10
CA LEU A 275 1.50 20.04 -0.85
C LEU A 275 0.57 21.09 -1.45
N SER A 276 0.56 21.19 -2.78
CA SER A 276 -0.39 22.01 -3.54
C SER A 276 -0.93 21.29 -4.76
N LYS A 277 -2.02 21.81 -5.33
CA LYS A 277 -2.64 21.27 -6.55
C LYS A 277 -2.99 22.37 -7.54
N ARG A 278 -3.00 22.03 -8.82
CA ARG A 278 -3.49 22.88 -9.91
C ARG A 278 -4.31 22.05 -10.90
N LEU A 279 -5.10 22.70 -11.74
CA LEU A 279 -5.71 22.06 -12.91
C LEU A 279 -4.79 22.26 -14.12
N ASP A 280 -4.59 21.21 -14.91
CA ASP A 280 -3.99 21.34 -16.25
C ASP A 280 -5.05 21.75 -17.30
N ASP A 281 -4.60 21.98 -18.53
CA ASP A 281 -5.46 22.42 -19.64
C ASP A 281 -6.58 21.42 -19.97
N ALA A 282 -6.43 20.16 -19.57
CA ALA A 282 -7.43 19.11 -19.73
C ALA A 282 -8.40 18.99 -18.53
N GLY A 283 -8.28 19.87 -17.53
CA GLY A 283 -9.06 19.82 -16.30
C GLY A 283 -8.66 18.69 -15.35
N THR A 284 -7.48 18.10 -15.53
CA THR A 284 -6.94 17.07 -14.64
C THR A 284 -6.21 17.74 -13.47
N ILE A 285 -6.46 17.27 -12.26
CA ILE A 285 -5.76 17.76 -11.07
C ILE A 285 -4.33 17.24 -11.12
N ARG A 286 -3.37 18.16 -11.04
CA ARG A 286 -1.94 17.91 -10.90
C ARG A 286 -1.46 18.27 -9.50
N VAL A 287 -0.60 17.42 -8.95
CA VAL A 287 -0.06 17.56 -7.60
C VAL A 287 1.37 18.09 -7.66
N LEU A 288 1.71 18.98 -6.73
CA LEU A 288 3.04 19.55 -6.57
C LEU A 288 3.47 19.34 -5.12
N LEU A 289 4.58 18.64 -4.94
CA LEU A 289 5.25 18.42 -3.66
C LEU A 289 6.61 19.12 -3.66
N HIS A 290 6.86 19.92 -2.63
CA HIS A 290 8.13 20.64 -2.45
C HIS A 290 8.59 20.49 -1.01
N GLN A 291 9.86 20.10 -0.82
CA GLN A 291 10.45 20.10 0.51
C GLN A 291 10.55 21.54 1.03
N GLU A 292 10.06 21.78 2.24
CA GLU A 292 10.19 23.05 2.93
C GLU A 292 11.64 23.14 3.47
N ASN A 293 12.29 24.28 3.23
CA ASN A 293 13.67 24.55 3.66
C ASN A 293 13.75 24.79 5.17
#